data_AF-A0A1Z5L7X4-F1
#
_entry.id   AF-A0A1Z5L7X4-F1
#
_cell.length_a   1.000
_cell.length_b   1.000
_cell.length_c   1.000
_cell.angle_alpha   90.00
_cell.angle_beta   90.00
_cell.angle_gamma   90.00
#
_symmetry.space_group_name_H-M   'P 1'
#
loop_
_entity.id
_entity.type
_entity.pdbx_description
1 polymer ?
#
loop_
_entity_poly.entity_id
_entity_poly.type
_entity_poly.pdbx_seq_one_letter_code
_entity_poly.pdbx_strand_id
1 'polypeptide(L)' 'MFFFYTCIFSFCKAVTFKNMDSLLRMSDISPLGTQAFVLDEEVLLVRVSAGWQYIAVSQFFQLTASFP' A
#
# COMPACT_ATOMS: atom_id res chain seq x y z
N MET A 1 3.46 2.46 21.30
CA MET A 1 2.53 2.13 20.19
C MET A 1 2.16 3.37 19.35
N PHE A 2 1.81 4.51 19.96
CA PHE A 2 1.47 5.75 19.21
C PHE A 2 2.63 6.43 18.47
N PHE A 3 3.87 6.31 18.96
CA PHE A 3 5.06 6.90 18.32
C PHE A 3 5.44 6.28 16.96
N PHE A 4 5.01 5.04 16.68
CA PHE A 4 5.24 4.42 15.36
C PHE A 4 4.29 4.99 14.30
N TYR A 5 3.05 5.32 14.69
CA TYR A 5 2.03 5.81 13.76
C TYR A 5 2.33 7.22 13.22
N THR A 6 2.94 8.10 14.03
CA THR A 6 3.23 9.49 13.63
C THR A 6 4.46 9.60 12.72
N CYS A 7 5.49 8.78 12.93
CA CYS A 7 6.65 8.74 12.02
C CYS A 7 6.32 8.11 10.66
N ILE A 8 5.43 7.11 10.62
CA ILE A 8 4.94 6.53 9.37
C ILE A 8 4.22 7.61 8.55
N PHE A 9 3.25 8.34 9.11
CA PHE A 9 2.46 9.28 8.31
C PHE A 9 3.24 10.50 7.76
N SER A 10 4.29 10.96 8.44
CA SER A 10 5.04 12.16 8.00
C SER A 10 6.08 11.89 6.89
N PHE A 11 6.44 10.64 6.63
CA PHE A 11 7.44 10.26 5.62
C PHE A 11 6.95 9.18 4.63
N CYS A 12 5.73 8.67 4.78
CA CYS A 12 5.24 7.59 3.93
C CYS A 12 4.91 8.07 2.53
N LYS A 13 5.82 7.77 1.62
CA LYS A 13 5.56 7.75 0.20
C LYS A 13 4.60 6.60 -0.12
N ALA A 14 3.58 6.89 -0.91
CA ALA A 14 2.74 5.87 -1.54
C ALA A 14 3.28 5.60 -2.95
N VAL A 15 3.38 4.32 -3.32
CA VAL A 15 3.85 3.85 -4.62
C VAL A 15 2.83 2.89 -5.22
N THR A 16 2.59 2.99 -6.51
CA THR A 16 1.71 2.10 -7.25
C THR A 16 2.53 1.12 -8.07
N PHE A 17 2.18 -0.15 -7.96
CA PHE A 17 2.78 -1.23 -8.71
C PHE A 17 1.73 -1.88 -9.61
N LYS A 18 2.16 -2.32 -10.78
CA LYS A 18 1.29 -3.11 -11.65
C LYS A 18 1.07 -4.51 -11.06
N ASN A 19 2.16 -5.19 -10.71
CA ASN A 19 2.15 -6.58 -10.24
C ASN A 19 2.94 -6.75 -8.95
N MET A 20 2.67 -7.84 -8.23
CA MET A 20 3.40 -8.24 -7.02
C MET A 20 4.90 -8.43 -7.25
N ASP A 21 5.30 -8.98 -8.40
CA ASP A 21 6.73 -9.12 -8.73
C ASP A 21 7.47 -7.78 -8.77
N SER A 22 6.78 -6.72 -9.21
CA SER A 22 7.36 -5.38 -9.27
C SER A 22 7.50 -4.77 -7.88
N LEU A 23 6.53 -5.04 -7.00
CA LEU A 23 6.54 -4.65 -5.59
C LEU A 23 7.67 -5.36 -4.83
N LEU A 24 7.84 -6.67 -5.07
CA LEU A 24 8.93 -7.46 -4.48
C LEU A 24 10.31 -6.99 -4.98
N ARG A 25 10.45 -6.64 -6.26
CA ARG A 25 11.73 -6.08 -6.77
C ARG A 25 12.08 -4.72 -6.16
N MET A 26 11.09 -3.95 -5.72
CA MET A 26 11.29 -2.65 -5.09
C MET A 26 11.30 -2.71 -3.55
N SER A 27 11.15 -3.90 -2.94
CA SER A 27 11.13 -4.06 -1.49
C SER A 27 12.44 -3.65 -0.80
N ASP A 28 13.55 -3.75 -1.53
CA ASP A 28 14.90 -3.49 -1.02
C ASP A 28 15.24 -2.00 -1.05
N ILE A 29 14.52 -1.24 -1.88
CA ILE A 29 14.72 0.20 -2.07
C ILE A 29 13.70 1.00 -1.23
N SER A 30 12.59 0.37 -0.86
CA SER A 30 11.48 1.03 -0.16
C SER A 30 11.72 1.07 1.35
N PRO A 31 11.74 2.26 1.99
CA PRO A 31 11.87 2.36 3.43
C PRO A 31 10.65 1.77 4.16
N LEU A 32 10.84 1.41 5.43
CA LEU A 32 9.76 0.91 6.28
C LEU A 32 8.65 1.97 6.41
N GLY A 33 7.40 1.52 6.32
CA GLY A 33 6.22 2.36 6.30
C GLY A 33 5.68 2.66 4.90
N THR A 34 6.48 2.56 3.84
CA THR A 34 6.02 2.81 2.47
C THR A 34 4.75 2.03 2.14
N GLN A 35 3.74 2.71 1.61
CA GLN A 35 2.49 2.09 1.18
C GLN A 35 2.57 1.75 -0.31
N ALA A 36 2.13 0.56 -0.66
CA ALA A 36 2.15 0.04 -2.00
C ALA A 36 0.76 -0.41 -2.42
N PHE A 37 0.26 0.12 -3.54
CA PHE A 37 -1.01 -0.33 -4.13
C PHE A 37 -0.72 -1.16 -5.38
N VAL A 38 -1.24 -2.38 -5.43
CA VAL A 38 -1.06 -3.31 -6.56
C VAL A 38 -2.31 -3.25 -7.41
N LEU A 39 -2.17 -2.85 -8.66
CA LEU A 39 -3.29 -2.64 -9.58
C LEU A 39 -3.93 -3.96 -10.02
N ASP A 40 -3.14 -5.00 -10.30
CA ASP A 40 -3.64 -6.27 -10.81
C ASP A 40 -4.53 -7.01 -9.80
N GLU A 41 -4.15 -6.95 -8.53
CA GLU A 41 -4.87 -7.59 -7.42
C GLU A 41 -5.79 -6.61 -6.67
N GLU A 42 -5.74 -5.32 -6.99
CA GLU A 42 -6.46 -4.22 -6.29
C GLU A 42 -6.23 -4.19 -4.76
N VAL A 43 -5.05 -4.63 -4.32
CA VAL A 43 -4.69 -4.73 -2.89
C VAL A 43 -3.78 -3.60 -2.44
N LEU A 44 -3.95 -3.19 -1.19
CA LEU A 44 -3.07 -2.24 -0.51
C LEU A 44 -2.15 -2.99 0.45
N LEU A 45 -0.86 -2.70 0.38
CA LEU A 45 0.17 -3.25 1.26
C LEU A 45 0.98 -2.13 1.91
N VAL A 46 1.59 -2.45 3.05
CA VAL A 46 2.54 -1.56 3.74
C VAL A 46 3.85 -2.30 4.02
N ARG A 47 4.98 -1.62 3.78
CA ARG A 47 6.31 -2.15 4.05
C ARG A 47 6.52 -2.19 5.56
N VAL A 48 6.59 -3.39 6.12
CA VAL A 48 6.93 -3.66 7.52
C VAL A 48 8.34 -4.25 7.63
N SER A 49 8.96 -4.31 8.80
CA SER A 49 10.33 -4.81 8.94
C SER A 49 10.56 -6.19 8.31
N ALA A 50 9.59 -7.09 8.43
CA ALA A 50 9.66 -8.47 7.93
C ALA A 50 9.19 -8.67 6.47
N GLY A 51 8.72 -7.62 5.79
CA GLY A 51 8.19 -7.77 4.42
C GLY A 51 7.09 -6.75 4.11
N TRP A 52 6.04 -7.22 3.46
CA TRP A 52 4.85 -6.43 3.14
C TRP A 52 3.64 -7.00 3.89
N GLN A 53 2.86 -6.11 4.48
CA GLN A 53 1.65 -6.46 5.21
C GLN A 53 0.43 -6.01 4.41
N TYR A 54 -0.51 -6.91 4.17
CA TYR A 54 -1.79 -6.58 3.56
C TYR A 54 -2.62 -5.69 4.49
N ILE A 55 -3.15 -4.61 3.94
CA ILE A 55 -4.14 -3.76 4.60
C ILE A 55 -5.51 -4.20 4.09
N ALA A 56 -6.34 -4.69 5.01
CA ALA A 56 -7.71 -5.10 4.70
C ALA A 56 -8.53 -3.86 4.31
N VAL A 57 -8.75 -3.67 3.01
CA VAL A 57 -9.68 -2.67 2.50
C VAL A 57 -11.08 -3.23 2.69
N SER A 58 -11.71 -2.89 3.81
CA SER A 58 -12.97 -3.53 4.25
C SER A 58 -14.19 -3.08 3.45
N GLN A 59 -14.10 -1.94 2.74
CA GLN A 59 -15.22 -1.39 1.99
C GLN A 59 -14.71 -0.82 0.66
N PHE A 60 -15.04 -1.51 -0.42
CA PHE A 60 -14.87 -1.01 -1.78
C PHE A 60 -16.17 -0.32 -2.22
N PHE A 61 -16.11 0.96 -2.54
CA PHE A 61 -17.25 1.67 -3.10
C PHE A 61 -17.21 1.54 -4.63
N GLN A 62 -18.11 0.72 -5.19
CA GLN A 62 -18.30 0.64 -6.63
C GLN A 62 -18.91 1.96 -7.10
N LEU A 63 -18.14 2.76 -7.83
CA LEU A 63 -18.66 3.92 -8.54
C LEU A 63 -19.53 3.41 -9.69
N THR A 64 -20.81 3.18 -9.43
CA THR A 64 -21.80 3.01 -10.49
C THR A 64 -21.88 4.33 -11.24
N ALA A 65 -21.19 4.42 -12.37
CA ALA A 65 -21.31 5.53 -13.31
C ALA A 65 -22.67 5.46 -14.01
N SER A 66 -23.75 5.73 -13.28
CA SER A 66 -24.98 6.25 -13.88
C SER A 66 -24.82 7.75 -13.97
N PHE A 67 -24.09 8.21 -14.99
CA PHE A 67 -24.24 9.59 -15.45
C PHE A 67 -25.63 9.70 -16.09
N PRO A 68 -26.53 10.60 -15.61
CA PRO A 68 -27.75 10.94 -16.31
C PRO A 68 -27.47 11.75 -17.59
#